data_AF-A0AAX2KXS5-F1
#
_entry.id   AF-A0AAX2KXS5-F1
#
_cell.length_a   1.000
_cell.length_b   1.000
_cell.length_c   1.000
_cell.angle_alpha   90.00
_cell.angle_beta   90.00
_cell.angle_gamma   90.00
#
_symmetry.space_group_name_H-M   'P 1'
#
loop_
_entity.id
_entity.type
_entity.pdbx_description
1 polymer ?
#
loop_
_entity_poly.entity_id
_entity_poly.type
_entity_poly.pdbx_seq_one_letter_code
_entity_poly.pdbx_strand_id
1 'polypeptide(L)'
;MDFQNIQTVKELRYALKQYKQTLATTIFDDTQGYISVAFKKEVIEKDGKNVQFLCFYPNYEVALYPVETLLAYLEKLPEQAIVTIKDHDGNYSSLFLTIDETIDQGNNYQWLVISDKNSYERFFFTAQESTQEQAFEKMLKELETDHDSTLEVVHNWLCRQTDEALFLGILKEDRTLKGAMTYCIGKAQEQSKDQSSAMVADEVVFSWIKEYFLLEKLPETKAVGKVTTKKSETKPERKEVDEQIDLFECV
;
A
#
# COMPACT_ATOMS: atom_id res chain seq x y z
N MET A 1 -9.92 12.27 2.87
CA MET A 1 -11.26 12.12 2.26
C MET A 1 -11.25 13.00 1.05
N ASP A 2 -11.46 12.41 -0.10
CA ASP A 2 -11.27 13.07 -1.38
C ASP A 2 -12.63 13.21 -2.04
N PHE A 3 -12.85 14.34 -2.71
CA PHE A 3 -14.02 14.53 -3.55
C PHE A 3 -13.56 14.63 -4.99
N GLN A 4 -14.15 13.81 -5.84
CA GLN A 4 -13.75 13.63 -7.23
C GLN A 4 -14.87 14.07 -8.17
N ASN A 5 -14.52 14.44 -9.40
CA ASN A 5 -15.47 14.72 -10.47
C ASN A 5 -16.51 15.80 -10.12
N ILE A 6 -16.10 16.86 -9.41
CA ILE A 6 -16.98 17.98 -9.06
C ILE A 6 -17.20 18.87 -10.28
N GLN A 7 -18.46 19.11 -10.63
CA GLN A 7 -18.85 19.82 -11.85
C GLN A 7 -19.71 21.05 -11.60
N THR A 8 -20.33 21.16 -10.41
CA THR A 8 -21.21 22.28 -10.08
C THR A 8 -20.79 23.00 -8.80
N VAL A 9 -21.18 24.28 -8.68
CA VAL A 9 -21.02 25.05 -7.44
C VAL A 9 -21.69 24.36 -6.26
N LYS A 10 -22.85 23.70 -6.45
CA LYS A 10 -23.53 22.93 -5.41
C LYS A 10 -22.67 21.81 -4.84
N GLU A 11 -22.10 20.99 -5.72
CA GLU A 11 -21.21 19.88 -5.34
C GLU A 11 -19.95 20.39 -4.66
N LEU A 12 -19.36 21.45 -5.21
CA LEU A 12 -18.17 22.08 -4.62
C LEU A 12 -18.44 22.61 -3.21
N ARG A 13 -19.55 23.35 -3.01
CA ARG A 13 -19.96 23.84 -1.70
C ARG A 13 -20.22 22.70 -0.72
N TYR A 14 -20.83 21.60 -1.19
CA TYR A 14 -21.05 20.42 -0.36
C TYR A 14 -19.73 19.80 0.10
N ALA A 15 -18.78 19.60 -0.82
CA ALA A 15 -17.47 19.05 -0.52
C ALA A 15 -16.67 19.94 0.45
N LEU A 16 -16.58 21.25 0.19
CA LEU A 16 -15.86 22.21 1.03
C LEU A 16 -16.36 22.26 2.48
N LYS A 17 -17.66 22.02 2.71
CA LYS A 17 -18.24 21.97 4.06
C LYS A 17 -17.79 20.77 4.89
N GLN A 18 -17.26 19.71 4.26
CA GLN A 18 -16.77 18.52 4.96
C GLN A 18 -15.33 18.67 5.45
N TYR A 19 -14.60 19.66 4.93
CA TYR A 19 -13.23 19.95 5.35
C TYR A 19 -13.17 20.92 6.53
N LYS A 20 -12.01 20.97 7.19
CA LYS A 20 -11.74 21.96 8.24
C LYS A 20 -11.69 23.35 7.61
N GLN A 21 -12.56 24.23 8.08
CA GLN A 21 -12.81 25.54 7.46
C GLN A 21 -11.59 26.49 7.51
N THR A 22 -10.64 26.26 8.42
CA THR A 22 -9.39 27.02 8.55
C THR A 22 -8.26 26.51 7.66
N LEU A 23 -8.45 25.41 6.91
CA LEU A 23 -7.40 24.89 6.02
C LEU A 23 -7.15 25.89 4.91
N ALA A 24 -5.87 26.12 4.60
CA ALA A 24 -5.51 26.90 3.42
C ALA A 24 -5.98 26.18 2.15
N THR A 25 -6.53 26.93 1.21
CA THR A 25 -6.97 26.40 -0.09
C THR A 25 -5.89 26.70 -1.13
N THR A 26 -5.50 25.67 -1.87
CA THR A 26 -4.46 25.74 -2.89
C THR A 26 -4.96 25.16 -4.21
N ILE A 27 -4.29 25.52 -5.29
CA ILE A 27 -4.34 24.82 -6.56
C ILE A 27 -2.93 24.28 -6.84
N PHE A 28 -2.84 23.09 -7.41
CA PHE A 28 -1.56 22.52 -7.80
C PHE A 28 -1.14 23.05 -9.17
N ASP A 29 0.08 23.57 -9.25
CA ASP A 29 0.74 24.07 -10.45
C ASP A 29 2.05 23.32 -10.65
N ASP A 30 2.21 22.68 -11.82
CA ASP A 30 3.38 21.85 -12.13
C ASP A 30 4.71 22.62 -12.09
N THR A 31 4.70 23.94 -12.18
CA THR A 31 5.91 24.78 -12.23
C THR A 31 6.30 25.36 -10.87
N GLN A 32 5.33 25.71 -10.04
CA GLN A 32 5.52 26.46 -8.79
C GLN A 32 4.90 25.77 -7.56
N GLY A 33 4.30 24.59 -7.72
CA GLY A 33 3.75 23.80 -6.64
C GLY A 33 2.40 24.32 -6.16
N TYR A 34 2.25 24.54 -4.85
CA TYR A 34 0.98 24.94 -4.24
C TYR A 34 0.78 26.45 -4.25
N ILE A 35 -0.28 26.91 -4.92
CA ILE A 35 -0.54 28.34 -5.17
C ILE A 35 -1.94 28.70 -4.72
N SER A 36 -2.18 29.97 -4.42
CA SER A 36 -3.53 30.45 -4.12
C SER A 36 -4.45 30.22 -5.32
N VAL A 37 -5.71 29.93 -5.01
CA VAL A 37 -6.71 29.61 -6.03
C VAL A 37 -7.54 30.84 -6.35
N ALA A 38 -7.84 31.06 -7.62
CA ALA A 38 -8.88 31.99 -8.05
C ALA A 38 -9.77 31.33 -9.09
N PHE A 39 -10.89 31.98 -9.39
CA PHE A 39 -11.75 31.57 -10.49
C PHE A 39 -12.28 32.77 -11.24
N LYS A 40 -12.52 32.59 -12.54
CA LYS A 40 -13.11 33.60 -13.41
C LYS A 40 -14.22 32.99 -14.24
N LYS A 41 -15.16 33.82 -14.64
CA LYS A 41 -16.21 33.42 -15.58
C LYS A 41 -15.60 33.29 -16.98
N GLU A 42 -15.79 32.14 -17.60
CA GLU A 42 -15.46 31.90 -19.00
C GLU A 42 -16.72 31.48 -19.77
N VAL A 43 -16.67 31.65 -21.09
CA VAL A 43 -17.74 31.29 -22.02
C VAL A 43 -17.12 30.60 -23.22
N ILE A 44 -17.66 29.45 -23.58
CA ILE A 44 -17.30 28.75 -24.83
C ILE A 44 -18.54 28.55 -25.67
N GLU A 45 -18.35 28.55 -26.99
CA GLU A 45 -19.38 28.14 -27.92
C GLU A 45 -19.27 26.63 -28.15
N LYS A 46 -20.36 25.91 -27.88
CA LYS A 46 -20.46 24.47 -28.13
C LYS A 46 -21.80 24.18 -28.80
N ASP A 47 -21.76 23.56 -29.98
CA ASP A 47 -22.94 23.22 -30.77
C ASP A 47 -23.87 24.43 -31.03
N GLY A 48 -23.29 25.60 -31.30
CA GLY A 48 -24.02 26.85 -31.54
C GLY A 48 -24.68 27.46 -30.29
N LYS A 49 -24.31 26.98 -29.09
CA LYS A 49 -24.79 27.50 -27.80
C LYS A 49 -23.62 28.00 -26.97
N ASN A 50 -23.79 29.16 -26.36
CA ASN A 50 -22.85 29.68 -25.37
C ASN A 50 -23.03 28.95 -24.03
N VAL A 51 -21.99 28.22 -23.62
CA VAL A 51 -21.91 27.57 -22.31
C VAL A 51 -21.04 28.43 -21.40
N GLN A 52 -21.57 28.81 -20.25
CA GLN A 52 -20.86 29.62 -19.25
C GLN A 52 -20.45 28.77 -18.06
N PHE A 53 -19.25 29.00 -17.55
CA PHE A 53 -18.71 28.26 -16.41
C PHE A 53 -17.68 29.10 -15.64
N LEU A 54 -17.35 28.64 -14.44
CA LEU A 54 -16.32 29.20 -13.58
C LEU A 54 -15.05 28.37 -13.74
N CYS A 55 -14.03 28.96 -14.37
CA CYS A 55 -12.73 28.31 -14.53
C CYS A 55 -11.83 28.70 -13.37
N PHE A 56 -11.39 27.71 -12.60
CA PHE A 56 -10.40 27.82 -11.55
C PHE A 56 -8.98 27.87 -12.15
N TYR A 57 -8.10 28.66 -11.55
CA TYR A 57 -6.74 28.88 -12.02
C TYR A 57 -5.80 29.33 -10.87
N PRO A 58 -4.48 29.12 -11.00
CA PRO A 58 -3.50 29.61 -10.05
C PRO A 58 -3.42 31.13 -10.04
N ASN A 59 -3.51 31.70 -8.84
CA ASN A 59 -3.38 33.13 -8.60
C ASN A 59 -2.10 33.42 -7.83
N TYR A 60 -1.10 33.93 -8.55
CA TYR A 60 0.23 34.25 -8.02
C TYR A 60 0.27 35.59 -7.26
N GLU A 61 -0.80 36.38 -7.29
CA GLU A 61 -0.82 37.72 -6.70
C GLU A 61 -1.42 37.76 -5.29
N VAL A 62 -2.10 36.69 -4.88
CA VAL A 62 -2.86 36.64 -3.62
C VAL A 62 -2.32 35.53 -2.72
N ALA A 63 -2.25 35.81 -1.43
CA ALA A 63 -1.88 34.80 -0.44
C ALA A 63 -2.89 33.65 -0.41
N LEU A 64 -2.47 32.50 0.13
CA LEU A 64 -3.38 31.40 0.43
C LEU A 64 -4.46 31.88 1.42
N TYR A 65 -5.70 31.45 1.20
CA TYR A 65 -6.82 31.81 2.05
C TYR A 65 -7.59 30.57 2.48
N PRO A 66 -8.30 30.63 3.62
CA PRO A 66 -8.92 29.45 4.20
C PRO A 66 -10.15 29.01 3.40
N VAL A 67 -10.53 27.73 3.56
CA VAL A 67 -11.71 27.12 2.93
C VAL A 67 -12.98 27.96 3.12
N GLU A 68 -13.21 28.52 4.30
CA GLU A 68 -14.37 29.38 4.57
C GLU A 68 -14.44 30.61 3.67
N THR A 69 -13.28 31.15 3.28
CA THR A 69 -13.20 32.32 2.38
C THR A 69 -13.58 31.91 0.95
N LEU A 70 -13.10 30.75 0.47
CA LEU A 70 -13.54 30.21 -0.82
C LEU A 70 -15.05 29.97 -0.81
N LEU A 71 -15.55 29.34 0.25
CA LEU A 71 -16.96 29.02 0.41
C LEU A 71 -17.82 30.29 0.37
N ALA A 72 -17.40 31.36 1.05
CA ALA A 72 -18.10 32.65 1.06
C ALA A 72 -18.18 33.31 -0.34
N TYR A 73 -17.18 33.10 -1.21
CA TYR A 73 -17.27 33.53 -2.61
C TYR A 73 -18.26 32.70 -3.40
N LEU A 74 -18.24 31.37 -3.22
CA LEU A 74 -19.11 30.43 -3.93
C LEU A 74 -20.58 30.53 -3.51
N GLU A 75 -20.87 30.92 -2.27
CA GLU A 75 -22.24 31.15 -1.78
C GLU A 75 -22.97 32.29 -2.49
N LYS A 76 -22.23 33.20 -3.14
CA LYS A 76 -22.80 34.29 -3.94
C LYS A 76 -23.16 33.86 -5.36
N LEU A 77 -22.83 32.64 -5.75
CA LEU A 77 -22.98 32.12 -7.11
C LEU A 77 -24.16 31.14 -7.21
N PRO A 78 -24.78 30.99 -8.39
CA PRO A 78 -25.85 30.03 -8.60
C PRO A 78 -25.37 28.60 -8.36
N GLU A 79 -26.15 27.79 -7.65
CA GLU A 79 -25.81 26.39 -7.33
C GLU A 79 -25.58 25.53 -8.57
N GLN A 80 -26.33 25.79 -9.64
CA GLN A 80 -26.23 25.10 -10.92
C GLN A 80 -25.09 25.60 -11.81
N ALA A 81 -24.33 26.62 -11.39
CA ALA A 81 -23.20 27.10 -12.19
C ALA A 81 -22.13 26.01 -12.30
N ILE A 82 -21.62 25.82 -13.51
CA ILE A 82 -20.60 24.82 -13.81
C ILE A 82 -19.25 25.34 -13.29
N VAL A 83 -18.48 24.46 -12.66
CA VAL A 83 -17.10 24.72 -12.23
C VAL A 83 -16.15 23.79 -12.99
N THR A 84 -14.95 24.29 -13.29
CA THR A 84 -13.96 23.57 -14.09
C THR A 84 -12.56 24.10 -13.78
N ILE A 85 -11.53 23.33 -14.13
CA ILE A 85 -10.12 23.72 -14.12
C ILE A 85 -9.50 23.31 -15.46
N LYS A 86 -8.44 24.00 -15.90
CA LYS A 86 -7.68 23.55 -17.08
C LYS A 86 -6.57 22.60 -16.66
N ASP A 87 -6.42 21.51 -17.41
CA ASP A 87 -5.25 20.64 -17.30
C ASP A 87 -4.01 21.30 -17.96
N HIS A 88 -2.87 20.60 -17.90
CA HIS A 88 -1.61 21.03 -18.52
C HIS A 88 -1.74 21.30 -20.03
N ASP A 89 -2.61 20.55 -20.71
CA ASP A 89 -2.86 20.68 -22.16
C ASP A 89 -3.88 21.79 -22.48
N GLY A 90 -4.43 22.46 -21.46
CA GLY A 90 -5.43 23.53 -21.58
C GLY A 90 -6.86 23.04 -21.75
N ASN A 91 -7.13 21.74 -21.63
CA ASN A 91 -8.47 21.18 -21.69
C ASN A 91 -9.22 21.38 -20.37
N TYR A 92 -10.53 21.55 -20.45
CA TYR A 92 -11.37 21.69 -19.27
C TYR A 92 -11.61 20.33 -18.61
N SER A 93 -11.35 20.27 -17.31
CA SER A 93 -11.56 19.12 -16.43
C SER A 93 -12.53 19.47 -15.29
N SER A 94 -13.17 18.45 -14.74
CA SER A 94 -13.84 18.54 -13.44
C SER A 94 -12.82 18.80 -12.33
N LEU A 95 -13.29 19.34 -11.20
CA LEU A 95 -12.44 19.58 -10.03
C LEU A 95 -12.30 18.32 -9.17
N PHE A 96 -11.11 18.15 -8.62
CA PHE A 96 -10.77 17.17 -7.61
C PHE A 96 -10.27 17.90 -6.36
N LEU A 97 -10.68 17.43 -5.18
CA LEU A 97 -10.34 18.00 -3.89
C LEU A 97 -9.64 16.92 -3.06
N THR A 98 -8.41 17.21 -2.65
CA THR A 98 -7.60 16.31 -1.83
C THR A 98 -6.89 17.09 -0.74
N ILE A 99 -6.65 16.44 0.39
CA ILE A 99 -5.79 16.98 1.43
C ILE A 99 -4.36 16.52 1.15
N ASP A 100 -3.44 17.46 1.13
CA ASP A 100 -2.02 17.15 1.14
C ASP A 100 -1.37 17.68 2.43
N GLU A 101 -0.30 17.03 2.83
CA GLU A 101 0.43 17.34 4.05
C GLU A 101 1.94 17.20 3.88
N THR A 102 2.67 18.03 4.63
CA THR A 102 4.13 17.94 4.73
C THR A 102 4.58 18.20 6.15
N ILE A 103 5.75 17.71 6.50
CA ILE A 103 6.39 17.96 7.79
C ILE A 103 7.66 18.76 7.53
N ASP A 104 7.69 20.00 8.01
CA ASP A 104 8.89 20.84 7.98
C ASP A 104 9.28 21.23 9.40
N GLN A 105 10.53 20.94 9.77
CA GLN A 105 11.10 21.21 11.10
C GLN A 105 10.25 20.68 12.27
N GLY A 106 9.56 19.56 12.08
CA GLY A 106 8.69 18.94 13.09
C GLY A 106 7.29 19.55 13.18
N ASN A 107 6.98 20.57 12.38
CA ASN A 107 5.62 21.10 12.23
C ASN A 107 4.92 20.39 11.07
N ASN A 108 3.71 19.89 11.32
CA ASN A 108 2.84 19.36 10.26
C ASN A 108 2.05 20.52 9.65
N TYR A 109 2.17 20.66 8.32
CA TYR A 109 1.40 21.58 7.51
C TYR A 109 0.45 20.80 6.64
N GLN A 110 -0.80 21.25 6.58
CA GLN A 110 -1.87 20.61 5.83
C GLN A 110 -2.67 21.67 5.08
N TRP A 111 -3.05 21.36 3.84
CA TRP A 111 -3.87 22.24 3.01
C TRP A 111 -4.81 21.44 2.11
N LEU A 112 -5.83 22.13 1.61
CA LEU A 112 -6.78 21.58 0.64
C LEU A 112 -6.32 21.93 -0.76
N VAL A 113 -6.03 20.91 -1.56
CA VAL A 113 -5.60 21.03 -2.96
C VAL A 113 -6.81 20.89 -3.88
N ILE A 114 -6.99 21.85 -4.78
CA ILE A 114 -7.85 21.76 -5.95
C ILE A 114 -6.98 21.36 -7.14
N SER A 115 -7.36 20.30 -7.84
CA SER A 115 -6.61 19.79 -8.99
C SER A 115 -7.53 19.38 -10.14
N ASP A 116 -6.95 19.29 -11.34
CA ASP A 116 -7.58 18.62 -12.48
C ASP A 116 -7.43 17.10 -12.34
N LYS A 117 -8.12 16.35 -13.20
CA LYS A 117 -8.10 14.90 -13.18
C LYS A 117 -6.69 14.32 -13.32
N ASN A 118 -5.89 14.82 -14.26
CA ASN A 118 -4.58 14.26 -14.57
C ASN A 118 -3.62 14.51 -13.40
N SER A 119 -3.65 15.71 -12.82
CA SER A 119 -2.85 16.03 -11.62
C SER A 119 -3.30 15.21 -10.42
N TYR A 120 -4.62 15.03 -10.21
CA TYR A 120 -5.15 14.14 -9.18
C TYR A 120 -4.62 12.72 -9.35
N GLU A 121 -4.81 12.12 -10.52
CA GLU A 121 -4.40 10.74 -10.80
C GLU A 121 -2.90 10.53 -10.68
N ARG A 122 -2.09 11.55 -10.98
CA ARG A 122 -0.64 11.45 -10.96
C ARG A 122 -0.03 11.62 -9.58
N PHE A 123 -0.53 12.57 -8.79
CA PHE A 123 0.13 13.01 -7.55
C PHE A 123 -0.62 12.60 -6.29
N PHE A 124 -1.94 12.42 -6.37
CA PHE A 124 -2.80 12.29 -5.21
C PHE A 124 -3.59 10.98 -5.18
N PHE A 125 -3.81 10.37 -6.35
CA PHE A 125 -4.42 9.06 -6.44
C PHE A 125 -3.42 7.99 -6.05
N THR A 126 -3.54 7.51 -4.82
CA THR A 126 -3.03 6.19 -4.47
C THR A 126 -4.04 5.17 -4.98
N ALA A 127 -3.64 4.38 -5.98
CA ALA A 127 -4.42 3.20 -6.32
C ALA A 127 -4.60 2.39 -5.03
N GLN A 128 -5.85 2.09 -4.68
CA GLN A 128 -6.10 1.20 -3.55
C GLN A 128 -5.41 -0.12 -3.89
N GLU A 129 -4.37 -0.47 -3.13
CA GLU A 129 -3.60 -1.69 -3.39
C GLU A 129 -4.56 -2.86 -3.49
N SER A 130 -4.42 -3.65 -4.55
CA SER A 130 -5.15 -4.89 -4.71
C SER A 130 -4.87 -5.80 -3.52
N THR A 131 -5.80 -6.69 -3.19
CA THR A 131 -5.61 -7.71 -2.15
C THR A 131 -4.33 -8.51 -2.35
N GLN A 132 -3.93 -8.71 -3.62
CA GLN A 132 -2.68 -9.37 -3.99
C GLN A 132 -1.45 -8.55 -3.60
N GLU A 133 -1.40 -7.26 -3.92
CA GLU A 133 -0.29 -6.37 -3.57
C GLU A 133 -0.13 -6.26 -2.06
N GLN A 134 -1.24 -6.09 -1.32
CA GLN A 134 -1.21 -6.07 0.14
C GLN A 134 -0.65 -7.38 0.71
N ALA A 135 -1.05 -8.53 0.15
CA ALA A 135 -0.55 -9.83 0.59
C ALA A 135 0.96 -9.98 0.32
N PHE A 136 1.43 -9.51 -0.84
CA PHE A 136 2.85 -9.52 -1.19
C PHE A 136 3.67 -8.61 -0.27
N GLU A 137 3.20 -7.40 -0.01
CA GLU A 137 3.86 -6.46 0.90
C GLU A 137 3.97 -7.04 2.32
N LYS A 138 2.89 -7.65 2.84
CA LYS A 138 2.90 -8.33 4.14
C LYS A 138 3.96 -9.43 4.20
N MET A 139 3.99 -10.30 3.19
CA MET A 139 4.97 -11.40 3.17
C MET A 139 6.42 -10.88 3.03
N LEU A 140 6.64 -9.82 2.26
CA LEU A 140 7.96 -9.21 2.11
C LEU A 140 8.45 -8.64 3.45
N LYS A 141 7.59 -7.94 4.19
CA LYS A 141 7.90 -7.44 5.56
C LYS A 141 8.29 -8.59 6.50
N GLU A 142 7.65 -9.75 6.41
CA GLU A 142 8.02 -10.92 7.21
C GLU A 142 9.46 -11.39 6.87
N LEU A 143 9.85 -11.42 5.59
CA LEU A 143 11.19 -11.84 5.15
C LEU A 143 12.30 -10.82 5.45
N GLU A 144 11.98 -9.53 5.45
CA GLU A 144 12.92 -8.48 5.85
C GLU A 144 13.33 -8.64 7.32
N THR A 145 12.44 -9.20 8.15
CA THR A 145 12.72 -9.44 9.57
C THR A 145 13.40 -10.78 9.88
N ASP A 146 13.16 -11.81 9.08
CA ASP A 146 13.66 -13.18 9.28
C ASP A 146 14.22 -13.73 7.95
N HIS A 147 15.54 -13.58 7.75
CA HIS A 147 16.24 -14.04 6.54
C HIS A 147 16.43 -15.57 6.53
N ASP A 148 15.33 -16.30 6.36
CA ASP A 148 15.30 -17.75 6.20
C ASP A 148 15.06 -18.11 4.72
N SER A 149 16.06 -18.73 4.09
CA SER A 149 16.00 -19.22 2.71
C SER A 149 14.80 -20.12 2.40
N THR A 150 14.27 -20.83 3.41
CA THR A 150 13.08 -21.68 3.25
C THR A 150 11.83 -20.83 3.11
N LEU A 151 11.72 -19.74 3.89
CA LEU A 151 10.60 -18.81 3.81
C LEU A 151 10.61 -18.05 2.48
N GLU A 152 11.78 -17.74 1.93
CA GLU A 152 11.91 -17.14 0.59
C GLU A 152 11.36 -18.06 -0.50
N VAL A 153 11.59 -19.38 -0.40
CA VAL A 153 11.01 -20.36 -1.34
C VAL A 153 9.48 -20.35 -1.25
N VAL A 154 8.93 -20.36 -0.03
CA VAL A 154 7.47 -20.31 0.20
C VAL A 154 6.88 -19.01 -0.35
N HIS A 155 7.52 -17.88 -0.08
CA HIS A 155 7.14 -16.58 -0.63
C HIS A 155 7.08 -16.63 -2.16
N ASN A 156 8.13 -17.14 -2.81
CA ASN A 156 8.18 -17.25 -4.27
C ASN A 156 7.09 -18.16 -4.85
N TRP A 157 6.70 -19.23 -4.14
CA TRP A 157 5.56 -20.06 -4.54
C TRP A 157 4.23 -19.31 -4.46
N LEU A 158 4.01 -18.54 -3.38
CA LEU A 158 2.80 -17.75 -3.16
C LEU A 158 2.69 -16.57 -4.14
N CYS A 159 3.81 -15.92 -4.48
CA CYS A 159 3.85 -14.84 -5.47
C CYS A 159 3.46 -15.26 -6.89
N ARG A 160 3.51 -16.57 -7.19
CA ARG A 160 3.10 -17.12 -8.49
C ARG A 160 1.60 -17.43 -8.57
N GLN A 161 0.86 -17.26 -7.49
CA GLN A 161 -0.58 -17.54 -7.45
C GLN A 161 -1.39 -16.33 -7.91
N THR A 162 -2.67 -16.57 -8.22
CA THR A 162 -3.66 -15.54 -8.58
C THR A 162 -4.99 -15.77 -7.83
N ASP A 163 -4.98 -16.58 -6.78
CA ASP A 163 -6.16 -16.95 -6.01
C ASP A 163 -6.45 -15.88 -4.94
N GLU A 164 -7.56 -15.15 -5.11
CA GLU A 164 -7.98 -14.08 -4.22
C GLU A 164 -8.27 -14.59 -2.80
N ALA A 165 -8.85 -15.78 -2.65
CA ALA A 165 -9.16 -16.34 -1.33
C ALA A 165 -7.88 -16.68 -0.56
N LEU A 166 -6.83 -17.11 -1.27
CA LEU A 166 -5.50 -17.33 -0.70
C LEU A 166 -4.89 -16.01 -0.21
N PHE A 167 -4.97 -14.93 -0.99
CA PHE A 167 -4.45 -13.62 -0.59
C PHE A 167 -5.20 -13.05 0.62
N LEU A 168 -6.53 -13.16 0.65
CA LEU A 168 -7.32 -12.82 1.85
C LEU A 168 -6.90 -13.66 3.06
N GLY A 169 -6.56 -14.92 2.86
CA GLY A 169 -6.01 -15.79 3.90
C GLY A 169 -4.66 -15.31 4.43
N ILE A 170 -3.75 -14.90 3.54
CA ILE A 170 -2.41 -14.36 3.89
C ILE A 170 -2.53 -13.07 4.71
N LEU A 171 -3.52 -12.24 4.42
CA LEU A 171 -3.76 -10.97 5.10
C LEU A 171 -4.30 -11.09 6.53
N LYS A 172 -4.74 -12.28 6.97
CA LYS A 172 -5.17 -12.50 8.35
C LYS A 172 -3.98 -12.28 9.31
N GLU A 173 -4.22 -11.57 10.42
CA GLU A 173 -3.18 -11.21 11.39
C GLU A 173 -2.51 -12.43 12.07
N ASP A 174 -3.26 -13.51 12.24
CA ASP A 174 -2.79 -14.76 12.85
C ASP A 174 -2.16 -15.73 11.84
N ARG A 175 -1.93 -15.29 10.59
CA ARG A 175 -1.27 -16.08 9.55
C ARG A 175 0.09 -15.49 9.23
N THR A 176 1.12 -16.34 9.17
CA THR A 176 2.49 -15.94 8.80
C THR A 176 3.15 -17.03 7.95
N LEU A 177 4.18 -16.68 7.17
CA LEU A 177 5.00 -17.64 6.42
C LEU A 177 5.61 -18.68 7.35
N LYS A 178 6.11 -18.24 8.51
CA LYS A 178 6.66 -19.11 9.56
C LYS A 178 5.61 -20.04 10.16
N GLY A 179 4.40 -19.54 10.34
CA GLY A 179 3.25 -20.34 10.76
C GLY A 179 2.89 -21.41 9.74
N ALA A 180 2.89 -21.07 8.44
CA ALA A 180 2.68 -22.03 7.36
C ALA A 180 3.75 -23.12 7.33
N MET A 181 5.03 -22.76 7.56
CA MET A 181 6.11 -23.73 7.63
C MET A 181 5.98 -24.66 8.85
N THR A 182 5.64 -24.10 10.01
CA THR A 182 5.38 -24.87 11.24
C THR A 182 4.23 -25.86 11.05
N TYR A 183 3.19 -25.43 10.34
CA TYR A 183 2.05 -26.27 9.97
C TYR A 183 2.47 -27.45 9.07
N CYS A 184 3.30 -27.19 8.06
CA CYS A 184 3.84 -28.22 7.15
C CYS A 184 4.71 -29.24 7.90
N ILE A 185 5.56 -28.78 8.84
CA ILE A 185 6.37 -29.67 9.68
C ILE A 185 5.46 -30.57 10.52
N GLY A 186 4.39 -30.03 11.12
CA GLY A 186 3.41 -30.82 11.86
C GLY A 186 2.76 -31.91 11.01
N LYS A 187 2.30 -31.56 9.79
CA LYS A 187 1.73 -32.52 8.82
C LYS A 187 2.72 -33.62 8.43
N ALA A 188 3.98 -33.26 8.15
CA ALA A 188 5.01 -34.22 7.81
C ALA A 188 5.32 -35.19 8.97
N GLN A 189 5.37 -34.68 10.21
CA GLN A 189 5.57 -35.51 11.40
C GLN A 189 4.41 -36.47 11.65
N GLU A 190 3.18 -36.06 11.35
CA GLU A 190 2.01 -36.94 11.45
C GLU A 190 2.09 -38.10 10.45
N GLN A 191 2.57 -37.83 9.23
CA GLN A 191 2.79 -38.87 8.22
C GLN A 191 3.95 -39.80 8.57
N SER A 192 4.98 -39.31 9.28
CA SER A 192 6.12 -40.12 9.69
C SER A 192 5.90 -40.92 10.97
N LYS A 193 4.71 -40.93 11.58
CA LYS A 193 4.49 -41.66 12.86
C LYS A 193 4.81 -43.16 12.76
N ASP A 194 4.68 -43.74 11.57
CA ASP A 194 4.94 -45.16 11.31
C ASP A 194 6.27 -45.42 10.56
N GLN A 195 7.09 -44.39 10.33
CA GLN A 195 8.35 -44.48 9.55
C GLN A 195 9.47 -43.63 10.16
N SER A 196 10.74 -43.98 9.93
CA SER A 196 11.87 -43.20 10.47
C SER A 196 12.06 -41.82 9.79
N SER A 197 11.43 -41.60 8.64
CA SER A 197 11.51 -40.36 7.86
C SER A 197 10.32 -40.25 6.90
N ALA A 198 9.85 -39.04 6.63
CA ALA A 198 8.93 -38.76 5.52
C ALA A 198 9.66 -37.96 4.44
N MET A 199 9.67 -38.46 3.20
CA MET A 199 10.01 -37.66 2.03
C MET A 199 8.71 -37.10 1.44
N VAL A 200 8.61 -35.77 1.39
CA VAL A 200 7.42 -35.06 0.91
C VAL A 200 7.80 -34.28 -0.33
N ALA A 201 7.02 -34.44 -1.40
CA ALA A 201 7.22 -33.68 -2.64
C ALA A 201 6.78 -32.22 -2.47
N ASP A 202 7.43 -31.29 -3.20
CA ASP A 202 7.15 -29.85 -3.13
C ASP A 202 5.68 -29.52 -3.40
N GLU A 203 5.02 -30.23 -4.31
CA GLU A 203 3.61 -30.01 -4.63
C GLU A 203 2.71 -30.31 -3.42
N VAL A 204 3.08 -31.33 -2.63
CA VAL A 204 2.35 -31.70 -1.41
C VAL A 204 2.59 -30.66 -0.32
N VAL A 205 3.83 -30.21 -0.13
CA VAL A 205 4.14 -29.13 0.81
C VAL A 205 3.37 -27.86 0.44
N PHE A 206 3.36 -27.49 -0.84
CA PHE A 206 2.62 -26.33 -1.34
C PHE A 206 1.11 -26.46 -1.12
N SER A 207 0.55 -27.67 -1.24
CA SER A 207 -0.86 -27.91 -0.92
C SER A 207 -1.19 -27.62 0.55
N TRP A 208 -0.32 -27.99 1.49
CA TRP A 208 -0.48 -27.71 2.92
C TRP A 208 -0.31 -26.23 3.25
N ILE A 209 0.58 -25.52 2.55
CA ILE A 209 0.73 -24.07 2.66
C ILE A 209 -0.58 -23.38 2.28
N LYS A 210 -1.18 -23.75 1.15
CA LYS A 210 -2.49 -23.21 0.74
C LYS A 210 -3.59 -23.56 1.76
N GLU A 211 -3.61 -24.81 2.23
CA GLU A 211 -4.54 -25.25 3.28
C GLU A 211 -4.45 -24.33 4.51
N TYR A 212 -3.24 -24.08 5.03
CA TYR A 212 -3.00 -23.24 6.20
C TYR A 212 -3.62 -21.83 6.10
N PHE A 213 -3.45 -21.14 4.97
CA PHE A 213 -4.01 -19.80 4.78
C PHE A 213 -5.53 -19.80 4.56
N LEU A 214 -6.06 -20.88 3.99
CA LEU A 214 -7.49 -21.04 3.73
C LEU A 214 -8.28 -21.55 4.94
N LEU A 215 -7.62 -22.07 5.98
CA LEU A 215 -8.30 -22.49 7.22
C LEU A 215 -9.07 -21.33 7.86
N GLU A 216 -10.31 -21.59 8.25
CA GLU A 216 -11.14 -20.65 9.03
C GLU A 216 -10.52 -20.39 10.40
N LYS A 217 -9.99 -21.42 11.06
CA LYS A 217 -9.32 -21.35 12.36
C LYS A 217 -8.09 -22.25 12.36
N LEU A 218 -7.00 -21.78 12.97
CA LEU A 218 -5.83 -22.63 13.15
C LEU A 218 -6.14 -23.75 14.15
N PRO A 219 -5.63 -24.97 13.90
CA PRO A 219 -5.64 -26.00 14.92
C PRO A 219 -4.84 -25.51 16.14
N GLU A 220 -5.34 -25.81 17.34
CA GLU A 220 -4.61 -25.53 18.58
C GLU A 220 -3.27 -26.28 18.56
N THR A 221 -2.18 -25.55 18.31
CA THR A 221 -0.84 -26.11 18.27
C THR A 221 -0.50 -26.74 19.62
N LYS A 222 -0.41 -28.08 19.66
CA LYS A 222 0.32 -28.76 20.73
C LYS A 222 1.78 -28.36 20.58
N ALA A 223 2.31 -27.63 21.55
CA ALA A 223 3.70 -27.19 21.56
C ALA A 223 4.63 -28.35 21.21
N VAL A 224 5.25 -28.28 20.04
CA VAL A 224 6.24 -29.27 19.60
C VAL A 224 7.40 -29.17 20.59
N GLY A 225 7.61 -30.25 21.32
CA GLY A 225 8.63 -30.36 22.35
C GLY A 225 9.99 -29.93 21.80
N LYS A 226 10.58 -28.95 22.47
CA LYS A 226 11.99 -28.57 22.35
C LYS A 226 12.82 -29.85 22.27
N VAL A 227 13.43 -30.12 21.12
CA VAL A 227 14.45 -31.16 21.01
C VAL A 227 15.59 -30.70 21.90
N THR A 228 15.60 -31.18 23.14
CA THR A 228 16.78 -31.11 23.99
C THR A 228 17.78 -32.06 23.38
N THR A 229 18.77 -31.51 22.66
CA THR A 229 20.05 -32.19 22.46
C THR A 229 20.59 -32.54 23.84
N LYS A 230 20.34 -33.77 24.29
CA LYS A 230 21.04 -34.37 25.41
C LYS A 230 22.51 -34.42 25.02
N LYS A 231 23.32 -33.53 25.59
CA LYS A 231 24.76 -33.73 25.73
C LYS A 231 24.95 -35.03 26.52
N SER A 232 25.24 -36.13 25.84
CA SER A 232 25.84 -37.30 26.49
C SER A 232 27.35 -37.08 26.55
N GLU A 233 27.84 -37.01 27.77
CA GLU A 233 29.24 -36.95 28.16
C GLU A 233 30.02 -38.14 27.61
N THR A 234 31.23 -37.92 27.07
CA THR A 234 32.46 -38.59 27.56
C THR A 234 33.68 -37.99 26.88
N LYS A 235 34.61 -37.51 27.69
CA LYS A 235 35.94 -37.05 27.29
C LYS A 235 36.91 -38.21 27.54
N PRO A 236 37.57 -38.80 26.52
CA PRO A 236 38.82 -39.48 26.71
C PRO A 236 39.95 -38.56 26.23
N GLU A 237 40.80 -38.20 27.19
CA GLU A 237 42.12 -37.62 26.97
C GLU A 237 42.94 -38.53 26.04
N ARG A 238 43.39 -38.00 24.89
CA ARG A 238 44.47 -38.61 24.10
C ARG A 238 45.42 -37.53 23.58
N LYS A 239 46.69 -37.90 23.68
CA LYS A 239 47.92 -37.13 23.57
C LYS A 239 48.10 -36.50 22.19
N GLU A 240 48.71 -35.32 22.18
CA GLU A 240 49.38 -34.74 21.01
C GLU A 240 50.38 -35.76 20.42
N VAL A 241 50.26 -35.99 19.12
CA VAL A 241 51.38 -36.39 18.26
C VAL A 241 51.23 -35.58 16.99
N ASP A 242 52.18 -34.64 16.81
CA ASP A 242 52.52 -33.99 15.55
C ASP A 242 52.75 -35.06 14.47
N GLU A 243 52.08 -34.93 13.33
CA GLU A 243 52.65 -35.34 12.04
C GLU A 243 51.89 -34.65 10.91
N GLN A 244 52.51 -33.57 10.44
CA GLN A 244 52.24 -32.87 9.20
C GLN A 244 52.51 -33.84 8.04
N ILE A 245 51.49 -34.15 7.23
CA ILE A 245 51.66 -34.93 6.00
C ILE A 245 51.13 -34.11 4.83
N ASP A 246 52.04 -33.85 3.89
CA ASP A 246 51.91 -33.03 2.69
C ASP A 246 50.80 -33.52 1.74
N LEU A 247 50.04 -32.56 1.19
CA LEU A 247 48.90 -32.79 0.29
C LEU A 247 49.27 -32.66 -1.20
N PHE A 248 50.42 -33.19 -1.61
CA PHE A 248 50.77 -33.33 -3.03
C PHE A 248 51.61 -34.58 -3.26
N GLU A 249 51.00 -35.62 -3.83
CA GLU A 249 51.53 -36.43 -4.94
C GLU A 249 50.65 -37.68 -5.16
N CYS A 250 49.79 -37.60 -6.18
CA CYS A 250 49.34 -38.76 -6.97
C CYS A 250 49.01 -38.25 -8.38
N VAL A 251 50.06 -38.13 -9.20
CA VAL A 251 50.04 -38.43 -10.63
C VAL A 251 51.11 -39.49 -10.86
#